data_AF-A0A6J2Q8N3-F1
#
_entry.id   AF-A0A6J2Q8N3-F1
#
_cell.length_a   1.000
_cell.length_b   1.000
_cell.length_c   1.000
_cell.angle_alpha   90.00
_cell.angle_beta   90.00
_cell.angle_gamma   90.00
#
_symmetry.space_group_name_H-M   'P 1'
#
loop_
_entity.id
_entity.type
_entity.pdbx_description
1 polymer ?
#
loop_
_entity_poly.entity_id
_entity_poly.type
_entity_poly.pdbx_seq_one_letter_code
_entity_poly.pdbx_strand_id
1 'polypeptide(L)'
;MASHRGGGDQGNDVDQILKVGTVLLKDFIFERVQRHGDDSTAVTRAQLGVEELTDPKHKKLGHCLQQIGDELDGNVELQRMINDSSLSPTKDMFLKVAIEIFSDGKFNWGRVVALFYFACRLVIKALVTKVPDIIRTIISWTMDYLQENVFNWIRDQGGWEGIRSHFGTPAWQTLGVFLAGVLTTVLVIRKM
;
A
#
# COMPACT_ATOMS: atom_id res chain seq x y z
N MET A 1 -44.23 6.26 14.03
CA MET A 1 -43.42 5.40 13.13
C MET A 1 -42.12 6.13 12.84
N ALA A 2 -41.03 5.75 13.50
CA ALA A 2 -39.72 6.32 13.23
C ALA A 2 -39.00 5.39 12.24
N SER A 3 -38.99 5.77 10.97
CA SER A 3 -38.30 5.04 9.91
C SER A 3 -36.82 5.43 9.88
N HIS A 4 -35.97 4.48 10.27
CA HIS A 4 -34.54 4.44 10.00
C HIS A 4 -34.25 4.77 8.53
N ARG A 5 -33.44 5.80 8.28
CA ARG A 5 -32.86 6.08 6.96
C ARG A 5 -31.39 6.45 7.16
N GLY A 6 -30.50 5.46 7.05
CA GLY A 6 -29.07 5.67 7.27
C GLY A 6 -28.12 4.67 6.59
N GLY A 7 -28.63 3.74 5.79
CA GLY A 7 -27.79 2.67 5.19
C GLY A 7 -27.25 2.95 3.79
N GLY A 8 -27.85 3.87 3.02
CA GLY A 8 -27.54 4.05 1.60
C GLY A 8 -26.29 4.89 1.30
N ASP A 9 -25.95 5.83 2.17
CA ASP A 9 -24.83 6.76 1.96
C ASP A 9 -23.49 6.14 2.38
N GLN A 10 -23.50 5.35 3.46
CA GLN A 10 -22.32 4.66 3.97
C GLN A 10 -21.80 3.58 3.00
N GLY A 11 -22.69 2.82 2.35
CA GLY A 11 -22.28 1.80 1.38
C GLY A 11 -21.59 2.39 0.14
N ASN A 12 -22.09 3.53 -0.35
CA ASN A 12 -21.51 4.20 -1.50
C ASN A 12 -20.14 4.81 -1.18
N ASP A 13 -19.96 5.38 0.02
CA ASP A 13 -18.68 5.94 0.46
C ASP A 13 -17.61 4.85 0.69
N VAL A 14 -18.01 3.69 1.23
CA VAL A 14 -17.13 2.52 1.37
C VAL A 14 -16.62 2.07 0.00
N ASP A 15 -17.54 1.86 -0.95
CA ASP A 15 -17.20 1.40 -2.29
C ASP A 15 -16.30 2.41 -3.02
N GLN A 16 -16.55 3.72 -2.86
CA GLN A 16 -15.73 4.78 -3.43
C GLN A 16 -14.30 4.79 -2.88
N ILE A 17 -14.14 4.78 -1.55
CA ILE A 17 -12.81 4.81 -0.91
C ILE A 17 -12.00 3.56 -1.27
N LEU A 18 -12.62 2.37 -1.23
CA LEU A 18 -11.93 1.13 -1.60
C LEU A 18 -11.58 1.09 -3.09
N LYS A 19 -12.46 1.60 -3.96
CA LYS A 19 -12.20 1.71 -5.39
C LYS A 19 -11.01 2.63 -5.66
N VAL A 20 -10.96 3.82 -5.06
CA VAL A 20 -9.84 4.74 -5.20
C VAL A 20 -8.55 4.10 -4.67
N GLY A 21 -8.59 3.47 -3.50
CA GLY A 21 -7.44 2.77 -2.92
C GLY A 21 -6.91 1.66 -3.83
N THR A 22 -7.81 0.88 -4.43
CA THR A 22 -7.44 -0.19 -5.38
C THR A 22 -6.73 0.37 -6.60
N VAL A 23 -7.24 1.46 -7.18
CA VAL A 23 -6.62 2.08 -8.35
C VAL A 23 -5.27 2.68 -7.99
N LEU A 24 -5.16 3.35 -6.84
CA LEU A 24 -3.89 3.90 -6.35
C LEU A 24 -2.85 2.81 -6.11
N LEU A 25 -3.22 1.69 -5.50
CA LEU A 25 -2.31 0.56 -5.27
C LEU A 25 -1.82 -0.04 -6.61
N LYS A 26 -2.74 -0.27 -7.54
CA LYS A 26 -2.43 -0.81 -8.87
C LYS A 26 -1.49 0.09 -9.66
N ASP A 27 -1.77 1.39 -9.69
CA ASP A 27 -0.92 2.40 -10.31
C ASP A 27 0.44 2.46 -9.62
N PHE A 28 0.44 2.44 -8.28
CA PHE A 28 1.65 2.43 -7.48
C PHE A 28 2.58 1.27 -7.85
N ILE A 29 2.04 0.06 -7.89
CA ILE A 29 2.76 -1.17 -8.28
C ILE A 29 3.25 -1.08 -9.73
N PHE A 30 2.39 -0.65 -10.66
CA PHE A 30 2.75 -0.57 -12.07
C PHE A 30 3.97 0.31 -12.30
N GLU A 31 3.91 1.56 -11.83
CA GLU A 31 5.00 2.53 -11.99
C GLU A 31 6.31 2.04 -11.34
N ARG A 32 6.22 1.39 -10.17
CA ARG A 32 7.36 0.82 -9.45
C ARG A 32 8.03 -0.32 -10.22
N VAL A 33 7.24 -1.25 -10.72
CA VAL A 33 7.74 -2.39 -11.50
C VAL A 33 8.36 -1.90 -12.80
N GLN A 34 7.80 -0.87 -13.44
CA GLN A 34 8.37 -0.28 -14.64
C GLN A 34 9.69 0.46 -14.39
N ARG A 35 9.85 1.12 -13.24
CA ARG A 35 11.11 1.82 -12.88
C ARG A 35 12.24 0.88 -12.49
N HIS A 36 11.93 -0.24 -11.83
CA HIS A 36 12.90 -1.17 -11.26
C HIS A 36 13.01 -2.50 -12.04
N GLY A 37 12.23 -2.67 -13.10
CA GLY A 37 12.16 -3.91 -13.84
C GLY A 37 13.21 -3.98 -14.96
N ASP A 38 13.93 -5.09 -15.01
CA ASP A 38 14.58 -5.56 -16.24
C ASP A 38 13.55 -6.23 -17.16
N ASP A 39 13.90 -6.50 -18.43
CA ASP A 39 13.05 -7.18 -19.43
C ASP A 39 12.37 -8.47 -18.92
N SER A 40 12.95 -9.13 -17.92
CA SER A 40 12.41 -10.36 -17.30
C SER A 40 11.27 -10.14 -16.28
N THR A 41 10.99 -8.89 -15.88
CA THR A 41 10.03 -8.55 -14.80
C THR A 41 8.94 -7.58 -15.26
N ALA A 42 8.84 -7.32 -16.57
CA ALA A 42 7.84 -6.42 -17.12
C ALA A 42 6.41 -6.89 -16.77
N VAL A 43 5.65 -6.02 -16.11
CA VAL A 43 4.22 -6.23 -15.87
C VAL A 43 3.41 -5.27 -16.72
N THR A 44 2.41 -5.81 -17.42
CA THR A 44 1.50 -5.01 -18.22
C THR A 44 0.37 -4.47 -17.35
N ARG A 45 -0.19 -3.30 -17.73
CA ARG A 45 -1.41 -2.77 -17.09
C ARG A 45 -2.55 -3.80 -17.11
N ALA A 46 -2.65 -4.62 -18.16
CA ALA A 46 -3.65 -5.68 -18.28
C ALA A 46 -3.50 -6.78 -17.21
N GLN A 47 -2.26 -7.19 -16.89
CA GLN A 47 -1.99 -8.20 -15.85
C GLN A 47 -2.41 -7.71 -14.46
N LEU A 48 -2.15 -6.44 -14.15
CA LEU A 48 -2.58 -5.79 -12.91
C LEU A 48 -4.07 -5.40 -12.92
N GLY A 49 -4.73 -5.42 -14.09
CA GLY A 49 -6.07 -4.87 -14.27
C GLY A 49 -6.13 -3.37 -13.95
N VAL A 50 -5.09 -2.62 -14.33
CA VAL A 50 -5.00 -1.16 -14.18
C VAL A 50 -5.81 -0.51 -15.30
N GLU A 51 -6.87 0.21 -14.94
CA GLU A 51 -7.38 1.28 -15.79
C GLU A 51 -6.50 2.51 -15.54
N GLU A 52 -6.14 3.24 -16.60
CA GLU A 52 -5.30 4.43 -16.46
C GLU A 52 -5.97 5.43 -15.52
N LEU A 53 -5.19 6.02 -14.61
CA LEU A 53 -5.68 7.10 -13.76
C LEU A 53 -6.12 8.27 -14.64
N THR A 54 -7.42 8.46 -14.83
CA THR A 54 -7.95 9.55 -15.66
C THR A 54 -8.21 10.82 -14.86
N ASP A 55 -8.57 10.69 -13.58
CA ASP A 55 -8.85 11.84 -12.70
C ASP A 55 -7.56 12.58 -12.32
N PRO A 56 -7.44 13.89 -12.62
CA PRO A 56 -6.29 14.71 -12.24
C PRO A 56 -5.97 14.71 -10.75
N LYS A 57 -6.98 14.53 -9.88
CA LYS A 57 -6.79 14.42 -8.44
C LYS A 57 -6.08 13.12 -8.09
N HIS A 58 -6.58 11.99 -8.60
CA HIS A 58 -5.96 10.69 -8.37
C HIS A 58 -4.54 10.61 -8.96
N LYS A 59 -4.27 11.27 -10.10
CA LYS A 59 -2.89 11.40 -10.63
C LYS A 59 -1.94 12.07 -9.64
N LYS A 60 -2.39 13.15 -8.99
CA LYS A 60 -1.58 13.84 -7.97
C LYS A 60 -1.35 12.97 -6.73
N LEU A 61 -2.36 12.22 -6.30
CA LEU A 61 -2.23 11.23 -5.22
C LEU A 61 -1.22 10.14 -5.60
N GLY A 62 -1.33 9.58 -6.81
CA GLY A 62 -0.39 8.58 -7.33
C GLY A 62 1.04 9.10 -7.34
N HIS A 63 1.27 10.33 -7.83
CA HIS A 63 2.58 10.96 -7.78
C HIS A 63 3.13 11.10 -6.36
N CYS A 64 2.29 11.53 -5.42
CA CYS A 64 2.65 11.65 -4.02
C CYS A 64 3.04 10.29 -3.41
N LEU A 65 2.28 9.23 -3.71
CA LEU A 65 2.61 7.86 -3.31
C LEU A 65 3.97 7.44 -3.86
N GLN A 66 4.25 7.75 -5.13
CA GLN A 66 5.52 7.44 -5.76
C GLN A 66 6.70 8.12 -5.08
N GLN A 67 6.59 9.39 -4.70
CA GLN A 67 7.67 10.10 -4.01
C GLN A 67 8.05 9.43 -2.69
N ILE A 68 7.08 8.97 -1.91
CA ILE A 68 7.35 8.24 -0.65
C ILE A 68 8.03 6.93 -0.94
N GLY A 69 7.57 6.22 -1.96
CA GLY A 69 8.23 5.00 -2.36
C GLY A 69 9.70 5.27 -2.74
N ASP A 70 10.01 6.40 -3.36
CA ASP A 70 11.38 6.74 -3.78
C ASP A 70 12.26 6.96 -2.54
N GLU A 71 11.72 7.58 -1.49
CA GLU A 71 12.37 7.66 -0.17
C GLU A 71 12.56 6.27 0.46
N LEU A 72 11.55 5.39 0.36
CA LEU A 72 11.64 4.01 0.84
C LEU A 72 12.70 3.21 0.06
N ASP A 73 12.85 3.42 -1.24
CA ASP A 73 13.90 2.78 -2.03
C ASP A 73 15.31 3.15 -1.56
N GLY A 74 15.48 4.40 -1.09
CA GLY A 74 16.74 4.88 -0.52
C GLY A 74 17.10 4.28 0.85
N ASN A 75 16.18 3.57 1.51
CA ASN A 75 16.42 2.97 2.82
C ASN A 75 17.11 1.61 2.68
N VAL A 76 18.40 1.53 3.04
CA VAL A 76 19.22 0.33 2.86
C VAL A 76 18.74 -0.85 3.70
N GLU A 77 18.30 -0.61 4.95
CA GLU A 77 17.76 -1.65 5.83
C GLU A 77 16.47 -2.25 5.27
N LEU A 78 15.60 -1.39 4.73
CA LEU A 78 14.38 -1.79 4.02
C LEU A 78 14.73 -2.66 2.81
N GLN A 79 15.64 -2.19 1.94
CA GLN A 79 16.06 -2.95 0.77
C GLN A 79 16.64 -4.31 1.14
N ARG A 80 17.49 -4.37 2.16
CA ARG A 80 18.09 -5.62 2.67
C ARG A 80 17.04 -6.60 3.15
N MET A 81 16.05 -6.11 3.90
CA MET A 81 14.96 -6.96 4.38
C MET A 81 14.16 -7.55 3.23
N ILE A 82 13.89 -6.74 2.20
CA ILE A 82 13.00 -7.15 1.13
C ILE A 82 13.68 -8.07 0.11
N ASN A 83 14.97 -7.86 -0.12
CA ASN A 83 15.80 -8.75 -0.94
C ASN A 83 16.11 -10.09 -0.23
N ASP A 84 15.62 -10.28 1.00
CA ASP A 84 15.80 -11.52 1.73
C ASP A 84 15.07 -12.67 1.05
N SER A 85 15.74 -13.81 0.93
CA SER A 85 15.18 -15.03 0.36
C SER A 85 13.99 -15.56 1.16
N SER A 86 13.92 -15.30 2.47
CA SER A 86 12.86 -15.77 3.38
C SER A 86 11.50 -15.12 3.15
N LEU A 87 11.42 -13.99 2.44
CA LEU A 87 10.15 -13.33 2.15
C LEU A 87 9.39 -14.07 1.05
N SER A 88 8.51 -15.00 1.37
CA SER A 88 7.67 -15.65 0.35
C SER A 88 6.44 -14.79 0.02
N PRO A 89 6.04 -14.65 -1.26
CA PRO A 89 4.79 -14.01 -1.65
C PRO A 89 3.61 -14.89 -1.22
N THR A 90 3.28 -14.86 0.07
CA THR A 90 2.29 -15.74 0.71
C THR A 90 1.39 -14.92 1.62
N LYS A 91 0.15 -15.37 1.81
CA LYS A 91 -0.85 -14.65 2.62
C LYS A 91 -0.38 -14.47 4.06
N ASP A 92 0.20 -15.52 4.65
CA ASP A 92 0.67 -15.48 6.04
C ASP A 92 1.79 -14.47 6.24
N MET A 93 2.74 -14.42 5.30
CA MET A 93 3.80 -13.40 5.33
C MET A 93 3.21 -12.00 5.17
N PHE A 94 2.25 -11.84 4.26
CA PHE A 94 1.55 -10.58 4.07
C PHE A 94 0.89 -10.10 5.38
N LEU A 95 0.06 -10.95 5.98
CA LEU A 95 -0.69 -10.61 7.19
C LEU A 95 0.22 -10.35 8.38
N LYS A 96 1.30 -11.13 8.57
CA LYS A 96 2.26 -10.89 9.66
C LYS A 96 2.83 -9.47 9.61
N VAL A 97 3.28 -9.03 8.44
CA VAL A 97 3.82 -7.68 8.28
C VAL A 97 2.72 -6.62 8.38
N ALA A 98 1.56 -6.85 7.79
CA ALA A 98 0.43 -5.92 7.85
C ALA A 98 -0.03 -5.67 9.29
N ILE A 99 -0.22 -6.73 10.09
CA ILE A 99 -0.60 -6.63 11.51
C ILE A 99 0.44 -5.82 12.28
N GLU A 100 1.71 -6.07 12.02
CA GLU A 100 2.78 -5.39 12.74
C GLU A 100 2.88 -3.90 12.42
N ILE A 101 2.64 -3.50 11.16
CA ILE A 101 2.61 -2.08 10.76
C ILE A 101 1.60 -1.29 11.62
N PHE A 102 0.53 -1.94 12.10
CA PHE A 102 -0.56 -1.30 12.85
C PHE A 102 -0.71 -1.83 14.28
N SER A 103 0.29 -2.53 14.83
CA SER A 103 0.19 -3.25 16.11
C SER A 103 -0.04 -2.36 17.34
N ASP A 104 0.46 -1.12 17.31
CA ASP A 104 0.28 -0.13 18.38
C ASP A 104 -1.05 0.65 18.30
N GLY A 105 -1.92 0.31 17.34
CA GLY A 105 -3.22 0.95 17.12
C GLY A 105 -3.15 2.38 16.56
N LYS A 106 -1.97 2.87 16.16
CA LYS A 106 -1.82 4.20 15.57
C LYS A 106 -1.90 4.14 14.04
N PHE A 107 -2.70 5.04 13.47
CA PHE A 107 -2.89 5.14 12.02
C PHE A 107 -2.35 6.47 11.51
N ASN A 108 -1.62 6.42 10.40
CA ASN A 108 -1.15 7.58 9.64
C ASN A 108 -0.88 7.16 8.19
N TRP A 109 -0.78 8.15 7.30
CA TRP A 109 -0.54 7.88 5.87
C TRP A 109 0.78 7.18 5.59
N GLY A 110 1.83 7.45 6.37
CA GLY A 110 3.12 6.76 6.22
C GLY A 110 3.00 5.24 6.38
N ARG A 111 2.18 4.77 7.32
CA ARG A 111 1.91 3.33 7.53
C ARG A 111 1.07 2.71 6.41
N VAL A 112 0.07 3.43 5.92
CA VAL A 112 -0.73 2.99 4.76
C VAL A 112 0.18 2.83 3.53
N VAL A 113 1.10 3.78 3.33
CA VAL A 113 2.06 3.72 2.21
C VAL A 113 3.08 2.60 2.41
N ALA A 114 3.55 2.38 3.64
CA ALA A 114 4.44 1.25 3.94
C ALA A 114 3.78 -0.10 3.58
N LEU A 115 2.48 -0.25 3.82
CA LEU A 115 1.72 -1.43 3.40
C LEU A 115 1.66 -1.55 1.86
N PHE A 116 1.37 -0.46 1.14
CA PHE A 116 1.39 -0.43 -0.33
C PHE A 116 2.77 -0.79 -0.89
N TYR A 117 3.82 -0.25 -0.28
CA TYR A 117 5.20 -0.54 -0.64
C TYR A 117 5.52 -2.02 -0.45
N PHE A 118 5.15 -2.60 0.69
CA PHE A 118 5.35 -4.02 0.95
C PHE A 118 4.58 -4.90 -0.05
N ALA A 119 3.32 -4.59 -0.36
CA ALA A 119 2.54 -5.28 -1.37
C ALA A 119 3.21 -5.24 -2.76
N CYS A 120 3.69 -4.06 -3.19
CA CYS A 120 4.44 -3.90 -4.43
C CYS A 120 5.67 -4.81 -4.49
N ARG A 121 6.38 -4.96 -3.38
CA ARG A 121 7.56 -5.81 -3.32
C ARG A 121 7.23 -7.30 -3.38
N LEU A 122 6.12 -7.74 -2.77
CA LEU A 122 5.64 -9.11 -2.96
C LEU A 122 5.25 -9.36 -4.42
N VAL A 123 4.68 -8.37 -5.11
CA VAL A 123 4.39 -8.46 -6.55
C VAL A 123 5.68 -8.58 -7.37
N ILE A 124 6.67 -7.74 -7.12
CA ILE A 124 7.99 -7.83 -7.78
C ILE A 124 8.60 -9.22 -7.54
N LYS A 125 8.55 -9.73 -6.31
CA LYS A 125 9.10 -11.06 -5.99
C LYS A 125 8.32 -12.18 -6.68
N ALA A 126 6.99 -12.07 -6.79
CA ALA A 126 6.17 -13.00 -7.55
C ALA A 126 6.54 -13.02 -9.04
N LEU A 127 6.86 -11.86 -9.63
CA LEU A 127 7.35 -11.75 -11.00
C LEU A 127 8.71 -12.42 -11.18
N VAL A 128 9.67 -12.11 -10.30
CA VAL A 128 11.02 -12.72 -10.31
C VAL A 128 10.97 -14.24 -10.13
N THR A 129 10.08 -14.72 -9.26
CA THR A 129 9.89 -16.17 -9.00
C THR A 129 8.94 -16.85 -10.00
N LYS A 130 8.50 -16.15 -11.06
CA LYS A 130 7.67 -16.65 -12.16
C LYS A 130 6.32 -17.22 -11.70
N VAL A 131 5.69 -16.60 -10.70
CA VAL A 131 4.34 -16.91 -10.21
C VAL A 131 3.39 -15.72 -10.35
N PRO A 132 3.21 -15.14 -11.56
CA PRO A 132 2.45 -13.91 -11.76
C PRO A 132 0.95 -14.02 -11.40
N ASP A 133 0.41 -15.23 -11.30
CA ASP A 133 -1.01 -15.45 -10.97
C ASP A 133 -1.38 -14.92 -9.58
N ILE A 134 -0.41 -14.86 -8.65
CA ILE A 134 -0.63 -14.39 -7.27
C ILE A 134 -0.73 -12.86 -7.16
N ILE A 135 -0.42 -12.12 -8.22
CA ILE A 135 -0.38 -10.66 -8.20
C ILE A 135 -1.75 -10.08 -7.83
N ARG A 136 -2.82 -10.61 -8.45
CA ARG A 136 -4.21 -10.21 -8.13
C ARG A 136 -4.57 -10.57 -6.68
N THR A 137 -4.05 -11.69 -6.20
CA THR A 137 -4.26 -12.15 -4.83
C THR A 137 -3.58 -11.24 -3.81
N ILE A 138 -2.35 -10.77 -4.08
CA ILE A 138 -1.64 -9.81 -3.21
C ILE A 138 -2.40 -8.48 -3.13
N ILE A 139 -2.91 -7.99 -4.26
CA ILE A 139 -3.75 -6.79 -4.31
C ILE A 139 -5.01 -7.00 -3.46
N SER A 140 -5.68 -8.16 -3.58
CA SER A 140 -6.84 -8.51 -2.76
C SER A 140 -6.50 -8.48 -1.28
N TRP A 141 -5.43 -9.16 -0.84
CA TRP A 141 -5.05 -9.17 0.58
C TRP A 141 -4.82 -7.77 1.13
N THR A 142 -4.24 -6.89 0.32
CA THR A 142 -3.99 -5.50 0.71
C THR A 142 -5.29 -4.74 0.91
N MET A 143 -6.22 -4.87 -0.02
CA MET A 143 -7.51 -4.18 0.06
C MET A 143 -8.42 -4.77 1.13
N ASP A 144 -8.43 -6.10 1.30
CA ASP A 144 -9.16 -6.80 2.36
C ASP A 144 -8.67 -6.31 3.74
N TYR A 145 -7.35 -6.25 3.94
CA TYR A 145 -6.77 -5.77 5.18
C TYR A 145 -7.11 -4.30 5.46
N LEU A 146 -7.03 -3.43 4.43
CA LEU A 146 -7.42 -2.03 4.56
C LEU A 146 -8.90 -1.89 4.92
N GLN A 147 -9.78 -2.65 4.25
CA GLN A 147 -11.21 -2.64 4.51
C GLN A 147 -11.53 -3.03 5.96
N GLU A 148 -10.89 -4.08 6.46
CA GLU A 148 -11.15 -4.62 7.79
C GLU A 148 -10.56 -3.74 8.92
N ASN A 149 -9.39 -3.13 8.70
CA ASN A 149 -8.61 -2.57 9.81
C ASN A 149 -8.36 -1.06 9.72
N VAL A 150 -8.32 -0.49 8.52
CA VAL A 150 -7.82 0.89 8.28
C VAL A 150 -8.90 1.79 7.68
N PHE A 151 -9.96 1.21 7.13
CA PHE A 151 -11.00 1.91 6.38
C PHE A 151 -11.64 3.07 7.16
N ASN A 152 -12.06 2.83 8.40
CA ASN A 152 -12.70 3.86 9.22
C ASN A 152 -11.79 5.07 9.39
N TRP A 153 -10.49 4.85 9.62
CA TRP A 153 -9.53 5.93 9.74
C TRP A 153 -9.39 6.72 8.44
N ILE A 154 -9.28 6.05 7.28
CA ILE A 154 -9.22 6.71 5.97
C ILE A 154 -10.47 7.57 5.73
N ARG A 155 -11.65 7.04 6.05
CA ARG A 155 -12.90 7.79 5.96
C ARG A 155 -12.88 9.03 6.85
N ASP A 156 -12.41 8.89 8.10
CA ASP A 156 -12.31 10.01 9.04
C ASP A 156 -11.30 11.08 8.59
N GLN A 157 -10.34 10.74 7.73
CA GLN A 157 -9.45 11.70 7.05
C GLN A 157 -10.11 12.41 5.85
N GLY A 158 -11.38 12.12 5.55
CA GLY A 158 -12.06 12.62 4.34
C GLY A 158 -11.70 11.85 3.08
N GLY A 159 -11.28 10.59 3.21
CA GLY A 159 -10.85 9.72 2.13
C GLY A 159 -9.38 9.91 1.73
N TRP A 160 -9.01 9.42 0.54
CA TRP A 160 -7.62 9.43 0.07
C TRP A 160 -7.05 10.82 -0.22
N GLU A 161 -7.89 11.85 -0.39
CA GLU A 161 -7.43 13.24 -0.50
C GLU A 161 -6.74 13.74 0.77
N GLY A 162 -7.06 13.14 1.93
CA GLY A 162 -6.43 13.45 3.21
C GLY A 162 -4.94 13.17 3.24
N ILE A 163 -4.41 12.41 2.27
CA ILE A 163 -2.97 12.26 2.10
C ILE A 163 -2.36 13.66 1.90
N ARG A 164 -2.88 14.47 0.98
CA ARG A 164 -2.27 15.73 0.54
C ARG A 164 -2.10 16.77 1.65
N SER A 165 -3.03 16.81 2.61
CA SER A 165 -2.96 17.72 3.76
C SER A 165 -1.83 17.34 4.70
N HIS A 166 -1.57 16.04 4.83
CA HIS A 166 -0.38 15.54 5.47
C HIS A 166 0.83 16.05 4.66
N PHE A 167 0.91 15.76 3.34
CA PHE A 167 2.05 15.96 2.41
C PHE A 167 2.56 17.40 2.20
N GLY A 168 1.87 18.41 2.73
CA GLY A 168 2.25 19.82 2.60
C GLY A 168 3.04 20.43 3.76
N THR A 169 3.32 19.69 4.84
CA THR A 169 3.95 20.25 6.07
C THR A 169 5.35 19.68 6.34
N PRO A 170 6.33 20.42 6.91
CA PRO A 170 7.70 19.93 7.15
C PRO A 170 7.82 18.62 7.95
N ALA A 171 6.73 18.16 8.58
CA ALA A 171 6.60 16.86 9.23
C ALA A 171 6.92 15.64 8.33
N TRP A 172 6.99 15.80 6.99
CA TRP A 172 7.50 14.77 6.06
C TRP A 172 8.91 14.31 6.38
N GLN A 173 9.78 15.24 6.80
CA GLN A 173 11.17 14.91 7.13
C GLN A 173 11.28 14.00 8.36
N THR A 174 10.25 14.01 9.23
CA THR A 174 10.16 13.09 10.37
C THR A 174 9.68 11.68 9.99
N LEU A 175 9.10 11.46 8.81
CA LEU A 175 8.62 10.12 8.42
C LEU A 175 9.74 9.14 8.13
N GLY A 176 10.91 9.59 7.66
CA GLY A 176 12.10 8.73 7.57
C GLY A 176 12.48 8.11 8.94
N VAL A 177 12.25 8.85 10.03
CA VAL A 177 12.48 8.38 11.41
C VAL A 177 11.35 7.43 11.87
N PHE A 178 10.10 7.66 11.48
CA PHE A 178 8.97 6.78 11.83
C PHE A 178 8.92 5.48 11.02
N LEU A 179 9.36 5.50 9.75
CA LEU A 179 9.42 4.33 8.88
C LEU A 179 10.53 3.35 9.32
N ALA A 180 11.64 3.85 9.86
CA ALA A 180 12.64 3.01 10.53
C ALA A 180 12.04 2.20 11.70
N GLY A 181 11.08 2.78 12.43
CA GLY A 181 10.40 2.14 13.56
C GLY A 181 9.41 1.03 13.18
N VAL A 182 8.77 1.11 12.02
CA VAL A 182 7.89 0.04 11.49
C VAL A 182 8.74 -1.13 10.96
N LEU A 183 9.93 -0.82 10.43
CA LEU A 183 10.86 -1.80 9.88
C LEU A 183 11.67 -2.52 10.94
N THR A 184 12.02 -1.87 12.05
CA THR A 184 12.59 -2.57 13.20
C THR A 184 11.66 -3.64 13.74
N THR A 185 10.34 -3.44 13.69
CA THR A 185 9.40 -4.45 14.17
C THR A 185 9.34 -5.67 13.25
N VAL A 186 9.43 -5.48 11.93
CA VAL A 186 9.61 -6.60 10.99
C VAL A 186 10.98 -7.30 11.19
N LEU A 187 12.02 -6.58 11.62
CA LEU A 187 13.31 -7.18 12.03
C LEU A 187 13.21 -8.04 13.29
N VAL A 188 12.33 -7.68 14.24
CA VAL A 188 12.07 -8.49 15.45
C VAL A 188 11.34 -9.77 15.08
N ILE A 189 10.39 -9.73 14.15
CA ILE A 189 9.70 -10.92 13.61
C ILE A 189 10.68 -11.90 12.93
N ARG A 190 11.79 -11.41 12.36
CA ARG A 190 12.86 -12.25 11.80
C ARG A 190 13.71 -12.96 12.85
N LYS A 191 13.69 -12.51 14.11
CA LYS A 191 14.58 -12.98 15.18
C LYS A 191 13.90 -13.90 16.19
N MET A 192 12.56 -13.98 16.17
CA MET A 192 11.76 -14.94 16.94
C MET A 192 11.32 -16.10 16.07
#